data_AF-A0AAE1DKE2-F1
#
_entry.id   AF-A0AAE1DKE2-F1
#
_cell.length_a   1.000
_cell.length_b   1.000
_cell.length_c   1.000
_cell.angle_alpha   90.00
_cell.angle_beta   90.00
_cell.angle_gamma   90.00
#
_symmetry.space_group_name_H-M   'P 1'
#
loop_
_entity.id
_entity.type
_entity.pdbx_description
1 polymer ?
#
loop_
_entity_poly.entity_id
_entity_poly.type
_entity_poly.pdbx_seq_one_letter_code
_entity_poly.pdbx_strand_id
1 'polypeptide(L)'
;MYSALEILVVILCTLCHTNGAAASGYCLPPYSSINLCDRTWSKIFENGPTGAPLYGSKNDLKQAILRGAEIRVLMKDMNVEPSNMVTHTFSAGLDNINMRGDNICGEILSHISTNHHESHVDAQWRFFLPCTTGSVHVAMYYVESADFISEETLKVRIAWYAKEIQHDLYNNRPLYAHFLDGGSTVGTKDDLLDAAMQGKEIRAIMTDRGYAFPFQVVSWSSSDRRVAGQSNKHLSQRYQESDILYNTGTPYMWFSTWTTTGRRDSSRWAVGGVTNRGRGSDYVSLQWFADPCWRHVYTHDGQGVQLRGSRESLVAAIKDGHRVRVAVDNRAMEAAFIRVKNGHVSAYFLDEMSTKGGKGFDKFDFTTDTYFKFSTAHTTGTFRQYGHFVSNKTKTVTPSLTKQQISWMIDVKPWETILKVNDKGKVTWGSKVNVKNAVMKSAAVRMAIQFDTTTGTLYLSADNMKVPSAAGDEDSVSQSVRVLGDRPIGDFEFELSPVAFWVFMVVPTTGNVHLSGWQLGKHHQFFHLSVPAQISWFANL
;
A
#
# COMPACT_ATOMS: atom_id res chain seq x y z
N MET A 1 74.22 -0.33 -3.21
CA MET A 1 73.92 -1.49 -4.09
C MET A 1 72.64 -2.12 -3.57
N TYR A 2 71.67 -2.26 -4.48
CA TYR A 2 70.41 -3.04 -4.49
C TYR A 2 70.27 -4.13 -3.38
N SER A 3 69.11 -4.44 -2.80
CA SER A 3 67.83 -4.77 -3.44
C SER A 3 66.72 -4.94 -2.39
N ALA A 4 65.48 -4.66 -2.79
CA ALA A 4 64.23 -4.88 -2.09
C ALA A 4 63.66 -6.31 -2.29
N LEU A 5 62.69 -6.71 -1.45
CA LEU A 5 61.48 -7.51 -1.76
C LEU A 5 60.70 -7.69 -0.44
N GLU A 6 59.62 -6.96 -0.14
CA GLU A 6 58.23 -7.00 -0.63
C GLU A 6 57.36 -8.18 -0.17
N ILE A 7 56.19 -7.76 0.30
CA ILE A 7 55.09 -8.41 1.02
C ILE A 7 54.12 -9.02 0.01
N LEU A 8 53.60 -10.23 0.27
CA LEU A 8 52.47 -10.80 -0.47
C LEU A 8 51.21 -10.83 0.40
N VAL A 9 50.28 -9.91 0.13
CA VAL A 9 48.88 -9.96 0.57
C VAL A 9 48.08 -10.66 -0.54
N VAL A 10 47.38 -11.73 -0.19
CA VAL A 10 46.51 -12.47 -1.11
C VAL A 10 45.16 -11.76 -1.19
N ILE A 11 44.87 -11.16 -2.36
CA ILE A 11 43.52 -10.73 -2.77
C ILE A 11 42.95 -11.83 -3.68
N LEU A 12 41.84 -12.43 -3.25
CA LEU A 12 41.00 -13.29 -4.10
C LEU A 12 40.23 -12.40 -5.09
N CYS A 13 40.72 -12.32 -6.33
CA CYS A 13 39.94 -11.87 -7.48
C CYS A 13 39.29 -13.08 -8.17
N THR A 14 37.97 -13.10 -8.19
CA THR A 14 37.15 -14.06 -8.94
C THR A 14 37.27 -13.77 -10.44
N LEU A 15 37.84 -14.70 -11.20
CA LEU A 15 37.91 -14.67 -12.66
C LEU A 15 36.58 -15.12 -13.28
N CYS A 16 35.93 -14.25 -14.06
CA CYS A 16 34.95 -14.66 -15.07
C CYS A 16 35.68 -15.18 -16.31
N HIS A 17 35.43 -16.43 -16.70
CA HIS A 17 35.77 -16.93 -18.03
C HIS A 17 34.68 -16.51 -19.02
N THR A 18 35.06 -15.68 -20.00
CA THR A 18 34.27 -15.44 -21.21
C THR A 18 34.97 -16.11 -22.38
N ASN A 19 34.35 -17.15 -22.96
CA ASN A 19 34.64 -17.57 -24.32
C ASN A 19 33.42 -17.31 -25.19
N GLY A 20 33.55 -16.32 -26.08
CA GLY A 20 32.92 -16.27 -27.40
C GLY A 20 31.39 -16.12 -27.49
N ALA A 21 30.92 -14.89 -27.64
CA ALA A 21 30.07 -14.41 -28.74
C ALA A 21 29.35 -13.12 -28.31
N ALA A 22 29.39 -12.12 -29.18
CA ALA A 22 28.86 -10.78 -28.94
C ALA A 22 27.35 -10.77 -28.63
N ALA A 23 27.01 -10.46 -27.38
CA ALA A 23 25.75 -9.84 -26.99
C ALA A 23 26.04 -9.00 -25.74
N SER A 24 25.49 -7.79 -25.66
CA SER A 24 25.69 -6.83 -24.57
C SER A 24 25.17 -7.37 -23.23
N GLY A 25 25.99 -8.18 -22.57
CA GLY A 25 25.77 -8.66 -21.21
C GLY A 25 26.22 -7.60 -20.21
N TYR A 26 25.30 -6.78 -19.72
CA TYR A 26 25.53 -6.01 -18.50
C TYR A 26 25.69 -7.00 -17.34
N CYS A 27 26.92 -7.16 -16.86
CA CYS A 27 27.17 -7.81 -15.58
C CYS A 27 26.66 -6.86 -14.49
N LEU A 28 25.48 -7.15 -13.93
CA LEU A 28 25.02 -6.47 -12.73
C LEU A 28 26.07 -6.74 -11.62
N PRO A 29 26.43 -5.74 -10.81
CA PRO A 29 27.30 -5.95 -9.66
C PRO A 29 26.70 -7.05 -8.77
N PRO A 30 27.52 -7.84 -8.06
CA PRO A 30 27.00 -8.87 -7.18
C PRO A 30 26.01 -8.23 -6.20
N TYR A 31 24.76 -8.72 -6.20
CA TYR A 31 23.63 -8.23 -5.41
C TYR A 31 23.89 -8.20 -3.88
N SER A 32 25.05 -8.68 -3.43
CA SER A 32 25.48 -8.75 -2.03
C SER A 32 26.07 -7.45 -1.45
N SER A 33 26.31 -6.39 -2.25
CA SER A 33 26.90 -5.14 -1.74
C SER A 33 25.90 -4.03 -1.38
N ILE A 34 24.66 -4.10 -1.86
CA ILE A 34 23.62 -3.10 -1.58
C ILE A 34 22.76 -3.57 -0.40
N ASN A 35 22.60 -2.72 0.61
CA ASN A 35 21.70 -2.98 1.73
C ASN A 35 20.28 -3.20 1.20
N LEU A 36 19.60 -4.22 1.73
CA LEU A 36 18.27 -4.64 1.29
C LEU A 36 17.26 -3.48 1.24
N CYS A 37 17.32 -2.56 2.21
CA CYS A 37 16.39 -1.43 2.31
C CYS A 37 16.66 -0.33 1.29
N ASP A 38 17.87 -0.29 0.75
CA ASP A 38 18.32 0.69 -0.24
C ASP A 38 18.11 0.19 -1.67
N ARG A 39 17.56 -1.02 -1.85
CA ARG A 39 17.23 -1.54 -3.18
C ARG A 39 16.17 -0.68 -3.86
N THR A 40 16.46 -0.30 -5.09
CA THR A 40 15.55 0.51 -5.91
C THR A 40 14.48 -0.34 -6.58
N TRP A 41 13.44 0.31 -7.09
CA TRP A 41 12.43 -0.33 -7.93
C TRP A 41 13.06 -0.80 -9.24
N SER A 42 12.99 -2.10 -9.50
CA SER A 42 13.58 -2.71 -10.69
C SER A 42 12.48 -3.13 -11.66
N LYS A 43 12.56 -2.66 -12.90
CA LYS A 43 11.68 -3.16 -13.97
C LYS A 43 12.03 -4.62 -14.24
N ILE A 44 11.05 -5.51 -14.11
CA ILE A 44 11.25 -6.96 -14.22
C ILE A 44 10.55 -7.56 -15.43
N PHE A 45 9.46 -6.92 -15.88
CA PHE A 45 8.71 -7.36 -17.05
C PHE A 45 8.04 -6.16 -17.71
N GLU A 46 7.92 -6.17 -19.03
CA GLU A 46 7.13 -5.19 -19.76
C GLU A 46 6.43 -5.89 -20.91
N ASN A 47 5.15 -5.62 -21.10
CA ASN A 47 4.35 -6.16 -22.20
C ASN A 47 3.71 -5.03 -23.01
N GLY A 48 3.56 -5.28 -24.31
CA GLY A 48 2.80 -4.41 -25.20
C GLY A 48 1.28 -4.56 -25.02
N PRO A 49 0.48 -3.78 -25.76
CA PRO A 49 -0.99 -3.84 -25.73
C PRO A 49 -1.56 -5.21 -26.11
N THR A 50 -0.82 -6.05 -26.83
CA THR A 50 -1.22 -7.42 -27.20
C THR A 50 -0.74 -8.48 -26.21
N GLY A 51 -0.05 -8.09 -25.13
CA GLY A 51 0.57 -9.01 -24.18
C GLY A 51 1.93 -9.56 -24.62
N ALA A 52 2.40 -9.19 -25.82
CA ALA A 52 3.74 -9.57 -26.29
C ALA A 52 4.82 -8.95 -25.38
N PRO A 53 5.83 -9.73 -24.96
CA PRO A 53 6.91 -9.22 -24.11
C PRO A 53 7.74 -8.18 -24.86
N LEU A 54 7.99 -7.04 -24.21
CA LEU A 54 8.90 -5.97 -24.64
C LEU A 54 10.18 -5.93 -23.80
N TYR A 55 10.15 -6.47 -22.59
CA TYR A 55 11.30 -6.58 -21.68
C TYR A 55 11.07 -7.71 -20.67
N GLY A 56 12.13 -8.44 -20.31
CA GLY A 56 12.07 -9.53 -19.32
C GLY A 56 11.12 -10.65 -19.74
N SER A 57 10.76 -11.52 -18.78
CA SER A 57 9.79 -12.60 -19.01
C SER A 57 8.67 -12.60 -17.97
N LYS A 58 7.51 -13.18 -18.33
CA LYS A 58 6.41 -13.42 -17.38
C LYS A 58 6.85 -14.31 -16.22
N ASN A 59 7.78 -15.24 -16.48
CA ASN A 59 8.34 -16.09 -15.44
C ASN A 59 9.15 -15.27 -14.42
N ASP A 60 9.94 -14.28 -14.85
CA ASP A 60 10.68 -13.42 -13.92
C ASP A 60 9.74 -12.66 -12.98
N LEU A 61 8.62 -12.15 -13.52
CA LEU A 61 7.56 -11.54 -12.72
C LEU A 61 6.91 -12.53 -11.75
N LYS A 62 6.56 -13.73 -12.24
CA LYS A 62 6.02 -14.80 -11.40
C LYS A 62 6.97 -15.13 -10.25
N GLN A 63 8.27 -15.28 -10.54
CA GLN A 63 9.27 -15.59 -9.52
C GLN A 63 9.45 -14.45 -8.52
N ALA A 64 9.45 -13.18 -8.96
CA ALA A 64 9.49 -12.03 -8.06
C ALA A 64 8.29 -12.02 -7.09
N ILE A 65 7.08 -12.29 -7.61
CA ILE A 65 5.88 -12.43 -6.78
C ILE A 65 6.03 -13.58 -5.80
N LEU A 66 6.49 -14.76 -6.27
CA LEU A 66 6.70 -15.96 -5.44
C LEU A 66 7.79 -15.79 -4.36
N ARG A 67 8.67 -14.79 -4.50
CA ARG A 67 9.62 -14.35 -3.46
C ARG A 67 9.04 -13.32 -2.48
N GLY A 68 7.77 -12.97 -2.63
CA GLY A 68 7.10 -11.98 -1.81
C GLY A 68 7.48 -10.52 -2.12
N ALA A 69 8.07 -10.25 -3.29
CA ALA A 69 8.42 -8.90 -3.70
C ALA A 69 7.19 -7.97 -3.72
N GLU A 70 7.41 -6.69 -3.44
CA GLU A 70 6.39 -5.68 -3.68
C GLU A 70 6.33 -5.37 -5.18
N ILE A 71 5.13 -5.34 -5.75
CA ILE A 71 4.92 -5.12 -7.17
C ILE A 71 4.20 -3.80 -7.41
N ARG A 72 4.71 -3.02 -8.35
CA ARG A 72 4.09 -1.82 -8.90
C ARG A 72 3.99 -1.94 -10.41
N VAL A 73 3.05 -1.21 -10.98
CA VAL A 73 2.84 -1.17 -12.43
C VAL A 73 2.90 0.26 -12.93
N LEU A 74 3.36 0.39 -14.17
CA LEU A 74 3.35 1.61 -14.95
C LEU A 74 2.54 1.33 -16.23
N MET A 75 1.31 1.82 -16.29
CA MET A 75 0.43 1.73 -17.45
C MET A 75 0.68 2.94 -18.35
N LYS A 76 1.31 2.71 -19.50
CA LYS A 76 1.82 3.77 -20.38
C LYS A 76 0.80 4.17 -21.43
N ASP A 77 0.74 5.48 -21.66
CA ASP A 77 -0.09 6.11 -22.70
C ASP A 77 -1.56 5.69 -22.64
N MET A 78 -2.08 5.55 -21.42
CA MET A 78 -3.45 5.16 -21.15
C MET A 78 -4.36 6.38 -21.31
N ASN A 79 -5.44 6.22 -22.09
CA ASN A 79 -6.54 7.19 -22.11
C ASN A 79 -7.39 6.95 -20.86
N VAL A 80 -7.07 7.68 -19.79
CA VAL A 80 -7.81 7.55 -18.54
C VAL A 80 -9.07 8.41 -18.58
N GLU A 81 -9.09 9.56 -19.24
CA GLU A 81 -10.20 10.52 -19.10
C GLU A 81 -11.18 10.48 -20.29
N PRO A 82 -12.51 10.43 -20.06
CA PRO A 82 -13.50 10.23 -21.12
C PRO A 82 -13.56 11.35 -22.17
N SER A 83 -13.14 12.57 -21.83
CA SER A 83 -13.41 13.77 -22.64
C SER A 83 -12.20 14.38 -23.32
N ASN A 84 -10.97 13.90 -23.08
CA ASN A 84 -9.76 14.53 -23.60
C ASN A 84 -8.80 13.47 -24.16
N MET A 85 -8.38 13.65 -25.43
CA MET A 85 -7.43 12.79 -26.15
C MET A 85 -5.99 12.82 -25.60
N VAL A 86 -5.81 13.16 -24.32
CA VAL A 86 -4.50 13.24 -23.68
C VAL A 86 -4.20 11.90 -23.04
N THR A 87 -3.21 11.21 -23.59
CA THR A 87 -2.67 10.00 -22.99
C THR A 87 -1.83 10.37 -21.77
N HIS A 88 -1.99 9.58 -20.70
CA HIS A 88 -1.17 9.71 -19.51
C HIS A 88 -0.47 8.41 -19.20
N THR A 89 0.68 8.51 -18.55
CA THR A 89 1.29 7.37 -17.90
C THR A 89 0.85 7.33 -16.44
N PHE A 90 0.36 6.17 -16.02
CA PHE A 90 -0.19 5.94 -14.70
C PHE A 90 0.67 4.96 -13.91
N SER A 91 0.96 5.27 -12.65
CA SER A 91 1.76 4.44 -11.75
C SER A 91 1.01 4.14 -10.46
N ALA A 92 0.97 2.87 -10.06
CA ALA A 92 0.33 2.44 -8.83
C ALA A 92 0.97 1.17 -8.25
N GLY A 93 0.84 1.02 -6.93
CA GLY A 93 1.05 -0.27 -6.26
C GLY A 93 -0.16 -1.17 -6.43
N LEU A 94 0.07 -2.47 -6.38
CA LEU A 94 -0.99 -3.47 -6.47
C LEU A 94 -1.51 -3.80 -5.07
N ASP A 95 -2.83 -3.75 -4.91
CA ASP A 95 -3.51 -4.15 -3.67
C ASP A 95 -3.45 -5.67 -3.50
N ASN A 96 -3.68 -6.44 -4.57
CA ASN A 96 -3.40 -7.89 -4.63
C ASN A 96 -3.04 -8.35 -6.04
N ILE A 97 -2.64 -9.61 -6.16
CA ILE A 97 -2.21 -10.22 -7.43
C ILE A 97 -2.86 -11.60 -7.58
N ASN A 98 -3.47 -11.84 -8.74
CA ASN A 98 -4.00 -13.14 -9.15
C ASN A 98 -3.12 -13.75 -10.25
N MET A 99 -2.65 -14.97 -10.04
CA MET A 99 -1.81 -15.74 -10.94
C MET A 99 -2.56 -16.99 -11.39
N ARG A 100 -2.99 -17.00 -12.66
CA ARG A 100 -3.69 -18.13 -13.27
C ARG A 100 -2.90 -18.65 -14.46
N GLY A 101 -2.24 -19.80 -14.29
CA GLY A 101 -1.29 -20.33 -15.27
C GLY A 101 -0.12 -19.37 -15.46
N ASP A 102 -0.01 -18.82 -16.67
CA ASP A 102 0.99 -17.82 -17.06
C ASP A 102 0.43 -16.39 -17.14
N ASN A 103 -0.87 -16.21 -16.86
CA ASN A 103 -1.46 -14.88 -16.79
C ASN A 103 -1.42 -14.37 -15.36
N ILE A 104 -0.85 -13.18 -15.18
CA ILE A 104 -0.76 -12.47 -13.92
C ILE A 104 -1.54 -11.17 -14.06
N CYS A 105 -2.47 -10.91 -13.14
CA CYS A 105 -3.23 -9.68 -13.06
C CYS A 105 -3.12 -9.07 -11.66
N GLY A 106 -3.04 -7.74 -11.59
CA GLY A 106 -2.92 -6.99 -10.34
C GLY A 106 -4.13 -6.11 -10.09
N GLU A 107 -4.66 -6.06 -8.87
CA GLU A 107 -5.75 -5.17 -8.49
C GLU A 107 -5.23 -3.79 -8.08
N ILE A 108 -5.87 -2.73 -8.57
CA ILE A 108 -5.68 -1.36 -8.09
C ILE A 108 -7.06 -0.82 -7.75
N LEU A 109 -7.37 -0.75 -6.45
CA LEU A 109 -8.70 -0.39 -5.96
C LEU A 109 -8.79 1.05 -5.45
N SER A 110 -7.64 1.69 -5.22
CA SER A 110 -7.55 3.03 -4.65
C SER A 110 -7.41 4.10 -5.73
N HIS A 111 -8.46 4.29 -6.55
CA HIS A 111 -8.49 5.32 -7.58
C HIS A 111 -9.90 5.87 -7.81
N ILE A 112 -10.00 7.20 -7.92
CA ILE A 112 -11.23 7.91 -8.29
C ILE A 112 -11.12 8.54 -9.68
N SER A 113 -12.25 8.73 -10.35
CA SER A 113 -12.30 9.48 -11.61
C SER A 113 -11.77 10.91 -11.44
N THR A 114 -10.92 11.34 -12.38
CA THR A 114 -10.41 12.71 -12.47
C THR A 114 -10.83 13.38 -13.77
N ASN A 115 -10.86 14.70 -13.75
CA ASN A 115 -10.88 15.56 -14.91
C ASN A 115 -9.61 16.44 -14.84
N HIS A 116 -8.63 16.15 -15.68
CA HIS A 116 -7.30 16.74 -15.66
C HIS A 116 -6.63 16.68 -14.28
N HIS A 117 -6.52 17.81 -13.58
CA HIS A 117 -5.84 17.93 -12.29
C HIS A 117 -6.81 17.90 -11.11
N GLU A 118 -8.09 17.59 -11.36
CA GLU A 118 -9.16 17.67 -10.37
C GLU A 118 -9.90 16.33 -10.27
N SER A 119 -10.53 16.06 -9.12
CA SER A 119 -11.50 14.97 -9.03
C SER A 119 -12.74 15.28 -9.86
N HIS A 120 -13.44 14.29 -10.39
CA HIS A 120 -14.75 14.50 -11.01
C HIS A 120 -15.75 15.05 -9.97
N VAL A 121 -16.64 15.96 -10.37
CA VAL A 121 -17.66 16.56 -9.47
C VAL A 121 -18.55 15.47 -8.91
N ASP A 122 -18.95 14.54 -9.76
CA ASP A 122 -19.65 13.32 -9.40
C ASP A 122 -18.63 12.17 -9.30
N ALA A 123 -18.15 11.89 -8.09
CA ALA A 123 -16.97 11.04 -7.89
C ALA A 123 -17.31 9.56 -8.07
N GLN A 124 -16.44 8.87 -8.80
CA GLN A 124 -16.63 7.47 -9.17
C GLN A 124 -15.36 6.69 -8.81
N TRP A 125 -15.52 5.54 -8.16
CA TRP A 125 -14.46 4.56 -8.06
C TRP A 125 -14.16 4.01 -9.45
N ARG A 126 -12.88 3.91 -9.80
CA ARG A 126 -12.42 3.19 -10.99
C ARG A 126 -11.40 2.17 -10.59
N PHE A 127 -11.83 0.92 -10.56
CA PHE A 127 -10.98 -0.20 -10.20
C PHE A 127 -10.28 -0.70 -11.46
N PHE A 128 -8.95 -0.82 -11.41
CA PHE A 128 -8.15 -1.32 -12.54
C PHE A 128 -7.65 -2.73 -12.24
N LEU A 129 -7.62 -3.56 -13.27
CA LEU A 129 -7.04 -4.90 -13.26
C LEU A 129 -6.08 -5.04 -14.46
N PRO A 130 -4.88 -4.42 -14.40
CA PRO A 130 -3.83 -4.67 -15.38
C PRO A 130 -3.39 -6.14 -15.39
N CYS A 131 -3.24 -6.70 -16.59
CA CYS A 131 -2.86 -8.09 -16.82
C CYS A 131 -1.67 -8.21 -17.77
N THR A 132 -0.87 -9.27 -17.60
CA THR A 132 0.27 -9.59 -18.49
C THR A 132 -0.12 -9.91 -19.93
N THR A 133 -1.42 -9.98 -20.24
CA THR A 133 -1.99 -10.08 -21.60
C THR A 133 -2.11 -8.71 -22.29
N GLY A 134 -1.68 -7.61 -21.64
CA GLY A 134 -1.81 -6.25 -22.17
C GLY A 134 -3.19 -5.65 -22.01
N SER A 135 -4.15 -6.38 -21.43
CA SER A 135 -5.44 -5.84 -21.03
C SER A 135 -5.36 -5.12 -19.69
N VAL A 136 -6.16 -4.08 -19.55
CA VAL A 136 -6.53 -3.46 -18.27
C VAL A 136 -8.05 -3.48 -18.23
N HIS A 137 -8.63 -4.34 -17.39
CA HIS A 137 -10.07 -4.31 -17.15
C HIS A 137 -10.38 -3.20 -16.15
N VAL A 138 -11.37 -2.37 -16.46
CA VAL A 138 -11.79 -1.24 -15.63
C VAL A 138 -13.25 -1.45 -15.25
N ALA A 139 -13.56 -1.36 -13.96
CA ALA A 139 -14.93 -1.37 -13.46
C ALA A 139 -15.22 -0.07 -12.70
N MET A 140 -16.34 0.57 -13.01
CA MET A 140 -16.70 1.89 -12.50
C MET A 140 -17.97 1.85 -11.65
N TYR A 141 -17.93 2.50 -10.49
CA TYR A 141 -19.04 2.60 -9.54
C TYR A 141 -19.12 4.00 -8.95
N TYR A 142 -20.32 4.47 -8.63
CA TYR A 142 -20.44 5.69 -7.83
C TYR A 142 -19.87 5.47 -6.43
N VAL A 143 -19.17 6.48 -5.90
CA VAL A 143 -18.59 6.42 -4.55
C VAL A 143 -19.69 6.17 -3.52
N GLU A 144 -19.48 5.22 -2.60
CA GLU A 144 -20.45 4.88 -1.55
C GLU A 144 -21.84 4.47 -2.07
N SER A 145 -21.93 4.01 -3.32
CA SER A 145 -23.12 3.36 -3.90
C SER A 145 -22.80 1.96 -4.42
N ALA A 146 -23.85 1.15 -4.59
CA ALA A 146 -23.81 -0.11 -5.32
C ALA A 146 -24.06 0.07 -6.83
N ASP A 147 -24.40 1.29 -7.25
CA ASP A 147 -24.73 1.62 -8.62
C ASP A 147 -23.52 1.46 -9.54
N PHE A 148 -23.61 0.49 -10.44
CA PHE A 148 -22.64 0.23 -11.49
C PHE A 148 -22.81 1.25 -12.62
N ILE A 149 -21.70 1.79 -13.09
CA ILE A 149 -21.69 2.79 -14.16
C ILE A 149 -21.35 2.12 -15.48
N SER A 150 -20.18 1.50 -15.55
CA SER A 150 -19.67 0.88 -16.77
C SER A 150 -18.49 -0.06 -16.47
N GLU A 151 -18.20 -0.93 -17.44
CA GLU A 151 -16.93 -1.65 -17.52
C GLU A 151 -16.34 -1.50 -18.91
N GLU A 152 -15.01 -1.53 -18.98
CA GLU A 152 -14.28 -1.50 -20.23
C GLU A 152 -13.02 -2.35 -20.13
N THR A 153 -12.50 -2.79 -21.28
CA THR A 153 -11.18 -3.42 -21.36
C THR A 153 -10.31 -2.62 -22.30
N LEU A 154 -9.26 -2.02 -21.75
CA LEU A 154 -8.29 -1.26 -22.51
C LEU A 154 -7.10 -2.14 -22.88
N LYS A 155 -6.49 -1.90 -24.04
CA LYS A 155 -5.21 -2.51 -24.43
C LYS A 155 -4.10 -1.49 -24.23
N VAL A 156 -3.20 -1.78 -23.29
CA VAL A 156 -2.22 -0.81 -22.77
C VAL A 156 -0.85 -1.46 -22.71
N ARG A 157 0.20 -0.67 -22.91
CA ARG A 157 1.57 -1.09 -22.62
C ARG A 157 1.80 -1.02 -21.11
N ILE A 158 2.21 -2.12 -20.50
CA ILE A 158 2.33 -2.23 -19.03
C ILE A 158 3.76 -2.63 -18.68
N ALA A 159 4.43 -1.82 -17.88
CA ALA A 159 5.70 -2.18 -17.25
C ALA A 159 5.47 -2.55 -15.79
N TRP A 160 6.09 -3.65 -15.36
CA TRP A 160 5.99 -4.23 -14.03
C TRP A 160 7.32 -4.05 -13.32
N TYR A 161 7.25 -3.52 -12.10
CA TYR A 161 8.39 -3.23 -11.26
C TYR A 161 8.28 -4.05 -9.98
N ALA A 162 9.41 -4.59 -9.55
CA ALA A 162 9.51 -5.28 -8.27
C ALA A 162 10.48 -4.54 -7.35
N LYS A 163 10.16 -4.58 -6.06
CA LYS A 163 11.07 -4.26 -4.98
C LYS A 163 11.21 -5.48 -4.08
N GLU A 164 12.39 -6.07 -4.12
CA GLU A 164 12.71 -7.29 -3.37
C GLU A 164 12.85 -6.99 -1.88
N ILE A 165 12.14 -7.73 -1.03
CA ILE A 165 12.12 -7.55 0.43
C ILE A 165 12.90 -8.62 1.18
N GLN A 166 13.58 -9.53 0.48
CA GLN A 166 14.36 -10.62 1.07
C GLN A 166 15.87 -10.43 0.89
N HIS A 167 16.64 -10.76 1.93
CA HIS A 167 18.11 -10.69 1.88
C HIS A 167 18.69 -11.71 0.90
N ASP A 168 18.21 -12.95 0.95
CA ASP A 168 18.69 -14.06 0.13
C ASP A 168 17.76 -14.29 -1.08
N LEU A 169 18.11 -13.66 -2.20
CA LEU A 169 17.37 -13.75 -3.48
C LEU A 169 17.44 -15.13 -4.12
N TYR A 170 18.38 -15.99 -3.70
CA TYR A 170 18.62 -17.28 -4.34
C TYR A 170 17.89 -18.41 -3.63
N ASN A 171 17.58 -18.22 -2.35
CA ASN A 171 16.99 -19.27 -1.51
C ASN A 171 15.47 -19.11 -1.34
N ASN A 172 14.87 -18.01 -1.84
CA ASN A 172 13.43 -17.74 -1.95
C ASN A 172 12.62 -18.14 -0.72
N ARG A 173 13.22 -17.99 0.48
CA ARG A 173 12.72 -18.68 1.65
C ARG A 173 11.73 -17.77 2.37
N PRO A 174 10.41 -18.10 2.41
CA PRO A 174 9.49 -17.34 3.24
C PRO A 174 9.93 -17.39 4.71
N LEU A 175 9.55 -16.38 5.48
CA LEU A 175 9.83 -16.34 6.92
C LEU A 175 9.15 -17.52 7.64
N TYR A 176 7.93 -17.84 7.19
CA TYR A 176 7.17 -19.00 7.64
C TYR A 176 6.28 -19.50 6.50
N ALA A 177 6.08 -20.81 6.37
CA ALA A 177 5.10 -21.37 5.46
C ALA A 177 4.43 -22.61 6.04
N HIS A 178 3.20 -22.87 5.59
CA HIS A 178 2.42 -24.04 5.99
C HIS A 178 1.51 -24.55 4.86
N PHE A 179 1.16 -25.83 4.94
CA PHE A 179 0.16 -26.48 4.09
C PHE A 179 -1.29 -26.16 4.55
N LEU A 180 -2.28 -26.72 3.83
CA LEU A 180 -3.71 -26.59 4.13
C LEU A 180 -4.06 -27.08 5.54
N ASP A 181 -3.41 -28.12 6.03
CA ASP A 181 -3.64 -28.69 7.37
C ASP A 181 -2.99 -27.86 8.50
N GLY A 182 -2.30 -26.77 8.16
CA GLY A 182 -1.55 -25.94 9.10
C GLY A 182 -0.18 -26.52 9.48
N GLY A 183 0.22 -27.67 8.91
CA GLY A 183 1.55 -28.24 9.07
C GLY A 183 2.62 -27.31 8.48
N SER A 184 3.64 -26.97 9.27
CA SER A 184 4.71 -26.08 8.82
C SER A 184 5.62 -26.76 7.80
N THR A 185 6.05 -26.00 6.80
CA THR A 185 6.95 -26.47 5.72
C THR A 185 8.29 -25.76 5.73
N VAL A 186 8.31 -24.49 6.12
CA VAL A 186 9.50 -23.64 6.08
C VAL A 186 9.45 -22.65 7.24
N GLY A 187 10.61 -22.42 7.86
CA GLY A 187 10.78 -21.40 8.91
C GLY A 187 10.09 -21.78 10.21
N THR A 188 10.01 -20.85 11.16
CA THR A 188 9.29 -21.10 12.42
C THR A 188 8.16 -20.10 12.60
N LYS A 189 7.08 -20.55 13.24
CA LYS A 189 5.97 -19.68 13.63
C LYS A 189 6.45 -18.56 14.58
N ASP A 190 7.50 -18.82 15.33
CA ASP A 190 8.08 -17.89 16.30
C ASP A 190 8.77 -16.72 15.61
N ASP A 191 9.51 -16.96 14.53
CA ASP A 191 10.11 -15.89 13.72
C ASP A 191 9.05 -14.95 13.13
N LEU A 192 7.92 -15.51 12.67
CA LEU A 192 6.79 -14.74 12.17
C LEU A 192 6.09 -13.95 13.30
N LEU A 193 5.94 -14.55 14.48
CA LEU A 193 5.40 -13.88 15.66
C LEU A 193 6.27 -12.69 16.07
N ASP A 194 7.59 -12.88 16.10
CA ASP A 194 8.53 -11.81 16.41
C ASP A 194 8.48 -10.69 15.37
N ALA A 195 8.37 -11.03 14.08
CA ALA A 195 8.18 -10.05 13.02
C ALA A 195 6.86 -9.26 13.18
N ALA A 196 5.77 -9.93 13.55
CA ALA A 196 4.48 -9.30 13.82
C ALA A 196 4.54 -8.37 15.04
N MET A 197 5.19 -8.78 16.12
CA MET A 197 5.37 -7.99 17.35
C MET A 197 6.29 -6.78 17.14
N GLN A 198 7.28 -6.90 16.26
CA GLN A 198 8.11 -5.79 15.78
C GLN A 198 7.36 -4.89 14.77
N GLY A 199 6.11 -5.25 14.44
CA GLY A 199 5.22 -4.61 13.48
C GLY A 199 5.81 -4.38 12.10
N LYS A 200 6.59 -5.35 11.63
CA LYS A 200 7.02 -5.43 10.23
C LYS A 200 5.78 -5.49 9.33
N GLU A 201 5.94 -4.97 8.11
CA GLU A 201 4.96 -5.24 7.06
C GLU A 201 5.06 -6.73 6.69
N ILE A 202 3.91 -7.41 6.65
CA ILE A 202 3.84 -8.83 6.33
C ILE A 202 2.93 -9.01 5.12
N ARG A 203 3.36 -9.87 4.22
CA ARG A 203 2.67 -10.26 3.00
C ARG A 203 2.52 -11.76 2.97
N ALA A 204 1.51 -12.23 2.25
CA ALA A 204 1.29 -13.65 2.05
C ALA A 204 1.11 -14.00 0.58
N ILE A 205 1.48 -15.25 0.28
CA ILE A 205 1.21 -15.92 -0.98
C ILE A 205 0.42 -17.17 -0.68
N MET A 206 -0.75 -17.26 -1.28
CA MET A 206 -1.60 -18.43 -1.27
C MET A 206 -1.18 -19.37 -2.39
N THR A 207 -0.41 -20.41 -2.02
CA THR A 207 0.26 -21.29 -2.98
C THR A 207 -0.70 -22.26 -3.67
N ASP A 208 -1.83 -22.59 -3.05
CA ASP A 208 -2.83 -23.51 -3.61
C ASP A 208 -3.76 -22.86 -4.64
N ARG A 209 -3.87 -21.52 -4.65
CA ARG A 209 -4.76 -20.78 -5.58
C ARG A 209 -4.09 -19.65 -6.36
N GLY A 210 -2.78 -19.46 -6.21
CA GLY A 210 -2.02 -18.50 -6.99
C GLY A 210 -2.39 -17.04 -6.69
N TYR A 211 -2.46 -16.66 -5.42
CA TYR A 211 -2.87 -15.31 -5.02
C TYR A 211 -1.86 -14.69 -4.06
N ALA A 212 -1.46 -13.44 -4.27
CA ALA A 212 -0.48 -12.75 -3.43
C ALA A 212 -1.01 -11.39 -2.97
N PHE A 213 -0.78 -11.05 -1.69
CA PHE A 213 -1.40 -9.87 -1.06
C PHE A 213 -0.61 -9.42 0.19
N PRO A 214 -0.55 -8.10 0.46
CA PRO A 214 -0.11 -7.58 1.74
C PRO A 214 -1.22 -7.69 2.79
N PHE A 215 -0.83 -7.82 4.06
CA PHE A 215 -1.78 -7.66 5.16
C PHE A 215 -1.83 -6.20 5.61
N GLN A 216 -3.03 -5.62 5.61
CA GLN A 216 -3.22 -4.28 6.15
C GLN A 216 -3.21 -4.27 7.69
N VAL A 217 -3.66 -5.38 8.30
CA VAL A 217 -3.61 -5.58 9.76
C VAL A 217 -2.94 -6.92 10.06
N VAL A 218 -1.92 -6.91 10.91
CA VAL A 218 -1.32 -8.14 11.45
C VAL A 218 -1.65 -8.21 12.93
N SER A 219 -2.34 -9.25 13.36
CA SER A 219 -2.67 -9.50 14.77
C SER A 219 -1.97 -10.75 15.28
N TRP A 220 -1.76 -10.85 16.58
CA TRP A 220 -1.17 -12.05 17.17
C TRP A 220 -1.83 -12.45 18.49
N SER A 221 -1.42 -13.62 18.97
CA SER A 221 -1.87 -14.21 20.21
C SER A 221 -0.67 -14.58 21.05
N SER A 222 -0.45 -13.89 22.17
CA SER A 222 0.65 -14.26 23.06
C SER A 222 0.42 -15.60 23.76
N SER A 223 -0.85 -16.03 23.93
CA SER A 223 -1.18 -17.26 24.65
C SER A 223 -1.01 -18.54 23.81
N ASP A 224 -1.34 -18.48 22.52
CA ASP A 224 -1.26 -19.66 21.62
C ASP A 224 -0.25 -19.47 20.45
N ARG A 225 0.48 -18.36 20.48
CA ARG A 225 1.54 -17.99 19.54
C ARG A 225 1.09 -17.96 18.08
N ARG A 226 -0.22 -17.81 17.80
CA ARG A 226 -0.72 -17.66 16.43
C ARG A 226 -0.57 -16.23 15.94
N VAL A 227 -0.22 -16.10 14.66
CA VAL A 227 -0.29 -14.84 13.92
C VAL A 227 -1.48 -14.92 12.98
N ALA A 228 -2.14 -13.78 12.80
CA ALA A 228 -3.21 -13.60 11.84
C ALA A 228 -2.99 -12.33 11.03
N GLY A 229 -3.36 -12.35 9.76
CA GLY A 229 -3.34 -11.19 8.89
C GLY A 229 -4.73 -10.91 8.34
N GLN A 230 -5.08 -9.64 8.15
CA GLN A 230 -6.24 -9.22 7.38
C GLN A 230 -5.79 -8.59 6.06
N SER A 231 -6.42 -9.01 4.97
CA SER A 231 -6.39 -8.38 3.65
C SER A 231 -7.83 -8.13 3.23
N ASN A 232 -8.16 -6.85 3.11
CA ASN A 232 -9.52 -6.32 3.05
C ASN A 232 -9.79 -5.55 1.75
N LYS A 233 -8.89 -5.67 0.78
CA LYS A 233 -8.91 -4.92 -0.47
C LYS A 233 -8.98 -5.85 -1.68
N HIS A 234 -9.96 -6.73 -1.78
CA HIS A 234 -10.11 -7.62 -2.94
C HIS A 234 -11.50 -7.48 -3.55
N LEU A 235 -11.58 -7.22 -4.85
CA LEU A 235 -12.83 -7.15 -5.59
C LEU A 235 -13.07 -8.47 -6.32
N SER A 236 -14.32 -8.93 -6.34
CA SER A 236 -14.69 -10.19 -6.97
C SER A 236 -14.28 -10.24 -8.44
N GLN A 237 -13.67 -11.36 -8.84
CA GLN A 237 -13.20 -11.59 -10.20
C GLN A 237 -13.98 -12.74 -10.86
N ARG A 238 -14.05 -12.71 -12.19
CA ARG A 238 -14.55 -13.79 -13.04
C ARG A 238 -13.49 -14.16 -14.07
N TYR A 239 -13.66 -15.34 -14.64
CA TYR A 239 -12.76 -15.88 -15.63
C TYR A 239 -13.46 -15.94 -16.98
N GLN A 240 -12.80 -15.40 -18.00
CA GLN A 240 -13.23 -15.52 -19.39
C GLN A 240 -12.03 -16.03 -20.18
N GLU A 241 -12.11 -17.29 -20.64
CA GLU A 241 -10.99 -18.00 -21.24
C GLU A 241 -9.74 -17.98 -20.34
N SER A 242 -8.64 -17.39 -20.83
CA SER A 242 -7.37 -17.21 -20.11
C SER A 242 -7.24 -15.86 -19.39
N ASP A 243 -8.20 -14.95 -19.57
CA ASP A 243 -8.22 -13.64 -18.92
C ASP A 243 -8.92 -13.67 -17.56
N ILE A 244 -8.53 -12.71 -16.73
CA ILE A 244 -9.12 -12.43 -15.42
C ILE A 244 -9.76 -11.05 -15.53
N LEU A 245 -11.06 -10.97 -15.22
CA LEU A 245 -11.85 -9.74 -15.28
C LEU A 245 -12.51 -9.52 -13.92
N TYR A 246 -12.91 -8.29 -13.61
CA TYR A 246 -13.83 -8.09 -12.50
C TYR A 246 -15.20 -8.72 -12.80
N ASN A 247 -15.83 -9.27 -11.77
CA ASN A 247 -17.20 -9.73 -11.83
C ASN A 247 -18.15 -8.54 -11.68
N THR A 248 -18.60 -7.97 -12.79
CA THR A 248 -19.45 -6.77 -12.86
C THR A 248 -20.94 -7.07 -12.78
N GLY A 249 -21.36 -8.30 -13.09
CA GLY A 249 -22.76 -8.70 -13.01
C GLY A 249 -23.28 -8.78 -11.57
N THR A 250 -22.41 -9.20 -10.63
CA THR A 250 -22.72 -9.16 -9.20
C THR A 250 -21.46 -8.88 -8.36
N PRO A 251 -20.96 -7.64 -8.37
CA PRO A 251 -19.66 -7.30 -7.80
C PRO A 251 -19.70 -7.30 -6.27
N TYR A 252 -18.64 -7.81 -5.66
CA TYR A 252 -18.50 -7.82 -4.20
C TYR A 252 -17.06 -7.70 -3.74
N MET A 253 -16.87 -7.06 -2.59
CA MET A 253 -15.62 -6.99 -1.86
C MET A 253 -15.45 -8.22 -0.98
N TRP A 254 -14.23 -8.75 -0.95
CA TRP A 254 -13.79 -9.75 0.00
C TRP A 254 -13.03 -9.08 1.14
N PHE A 255 -13.49 -9.33 2.35
CA PHE A 255 -12.71 -9.16 3.57
C PHE A 255 -12.28 -10.53 4.01
N SER A 256 -10.99 -10.72 4.28
CA SER A 256 -10.46 -12.02 4.65
C SER A 256 -9.46 -11.89 5.78
N THR A 257 -9.51 -12.84 6.69
CA THR A 257 -8.49 -13.04 7.71
C THR A 257 -7.86 -14.41 7.52
N TRP A 258 -6.55 -14.48 7.69
CA TRP A 258 -5.75 -15.68 7.54
C TRP A 258 -4.96 -15.89 8.81
N THR A 259 -4.77 -17.15 9.21
CA THR A 259 -4.03 -17.48 10.41
C THR A 259 -2.94 -18.52 10.12
N THR A 260 -1.93 -18.58 10.99
CA THR A 260 -0.84 -19.57 10.89
C THR A 260 -1.27 -21.03 11.05
N THR A 261 -2.55 -21.30 11.31
CA THR A 261 -3.12 -22.66 11.35
C THR A 261 -3.73 -23.08 10.01
N GLY A 262 -3.53 -22.31 8.95
CA GLY A 262 -4.19 -22.54 7.65
C GLY A 262 -5.61 -21.98 7.56
N ARG A 263 -6.26 -21.66 8.69
CA ARG A 263 -7.64 -21.16 8.69
C ARG A 263 -7.72 -19.81 8.00
N ARG A 264 -8.66 -19.70 7.07
CA ARG A 264 -9.14 -18.46 6.48
C ARG A 264 -10.62 -18.29 6.79
N ASP A 265 -11.02 -17.10 7.22
CA ASP A 265 -12.41 -16.68 7.33
C ASP A 265 -12.64 -15.47 6.43
N SER A 266 -13.71 -15.51 5.64
CA SER A 266 -13.99 -14.53 4.60
C SER A 266 -15.43 -14.03 4.71
N SER A 267 -15.59 -12.72 4.73
CA SER A 267 -16.87 -12.00 4.71
C SER A 267 -17.00 -11.27 3.38
N ARG A 268 -18.09 -11.52 2.64
CA ARG A 268 -18.29 -10.95 1.29
C ARG A 268 -19.47 -10.00 1.27
N TRP A 269 -19.27 -8.83 0.69
CA TRP A 269 -20.28 -7.77 0.64
C TRP A 269 -20.32 -7.13 -0.73
N ALA A 270 -21.51 -6.88 -1.26
CA ALA A 270 -21.66 -6.17 -2.52
C ALA A 270 -20.89 -4.82 -2.48
N VAL A 271 -20.39 -4.37 -3.64
CA VAL A 271 -19.80 -3.03 -3.74
C VAL A 271 -20.82 -1.98 -3.25
N GLY A 272 -20.35 -0.97 -2.52
CA GLY A 272 -21.20 -0.05 -1.76
C GLY A 272 -21.53 -0.51 -0.33
N GLY A 273 -21.44 -1.82 -0.05
CA GLY A 273 -21.54 -2.41 1.29
C GLY A 273 -22.94 -2.88 1.72
N VAL A 274 -23.98 -2.60 0.93
CA VAL A 274 -25.38 -2.74 1.38
C VAL A 274 -25.85 -4.20 1.50
N THR A 275 -25.30 -5.12 0.70
CA THR A 275 -25.81 -6.50 0.60
C THR A 275 -24.76 -7.53 0.99
N ASN A 276 -25.05 -8.36 2.00
CA ASN A 276 -24.23 -9.51 2.36
C ASN A 276 -24.29 -10.57 1.26
N ARG A 277 -23.13 -11.02 0.77
CA ARG A 277 -22.98 -12.03 -0.29
C ARG A 277 -22.52 -13.39 0.26
N GLY A 278 -22.59 -13.54 1.57
CA GLY A 278 -22.29 -14.74 2.30
C GLY A 278 -20.92 -14.69 2.97
N ARG A 279 -20.79 -15.51 4.00
CA ARG A 279 -19.57 -15.74 4.75
C ARG A 279 -19.14 -17.19 4.58
N GLY A 280 -17.83 -17.45 4.62
CA GLY A 280 -17.31 -18.81 4.61
C GLY A 280 -15.96 -18.88 5.30
N SER A 281 -15.66 -20.06 5.84
CA SER A 281 -14.32 -20.36 6.34
C SER A 281 -13.81 -21.64 5.70
N ASP A 282 -12.56 -21.62 5.28
CA ASP A 282 -11.86 -22.77 4.71
C ASP A 282 -10.39 -22.80 5.20
N TYR A 283 -9.60 -23.68 4.61
CA TYR A 283 -8.17 -23.80 4.89
C TYR A 283 -7.36 -23.56 3.62
N VAL A 284 -6.21 -22.92 3.79
CA VAL A 284 -5.35 -22.44 2.69
C VAL A 284 -3.87 -22.66 3.01
N SER A 285 -3.06 -22.89 1.98
CA SER A 285 -1.61 -22.98 2.13
C SER A 285 -1.02 -21.60 1.95
N LEU A 286 -0.18 -21.16 2.89
CA LEU A 286 0.39 -19.82 2.83
C LEU A 286 1.90 -19.83 3.03
N GLN A 287 2.54 -18.95 2.29
CA GLN A 287 3.90 -18.49 2.54
C GLN A 287 3.82 -17.06 3.07
N TRP A 288 4.52 -16.79 4.16
CA TRP A 288 4.53 -15.52 4.88
C TRP A 288 5.88 -14.84 4.72
N PHE A 289 5.86 -13.60 4.28
CA PHE A 289 7.04 -12.77 4.05
C PHE A 289 6.96 -11.54 4.92
N ALA A 290 8.05 -11.19 5.60
CA ALA A 290 8.13 -9.97 6.40
C ALA A 290 9.18 -9.04 5.82
N ASP A 291 8.82 -7.78 5.62
CA ASP A 291 9.74 -6.74 5.20
C ASP A 291 10.62 -6.31 6.38
N PRO A 292 11.94 -6.56 6.34
CA PRO A 292 12.85 -6.24 7.43
C PRO A 292 13.18 -4.74 7.52
N CYS A 293 12.73 -3.94 6.56
CA CYS A 293 13.00 -2.51 6.50
C CYS A 293 12.04 -1.68 7.36
N TRP A 294 11.40 -2.28 8.34
CA TRP A 294 10.63 -1.59 9.37
C TRP A 294 11.39 -1.64 10.70
N ARG A 295 11.57 -0.49 11.32
CA ARG A 295 12.31 -0.37 12.59
C ARG A 295 11.51 0.40 13.62
N HIS A 296 11.61 -0.04 14.86
CA HIS A 296 11.13 0.68 16.03
C HIS A 296 11.84 2.03 16.17
N VAL A 297 11.09 3.09 16.48
CA VAL A 297 11.62 4.43 16.71
C VAL A 297 11.13 5.07 18.02
N TYR A 298 9.95 4.72 18.49
CA TYR A 298 9.35 5.33 19.68
C TYR A 298 8.33 4.41 20.35
N THR A 299 8.33 4.33 21.68
CA THR A 299 7.27 3.71 22.48
C THR A 299 6.96 4.61 23.66
N HIS A 300 5.69 4.74 23.98
CA HIS A 300 5.21 5.42 25.19
C HIS A 300 4.17 4.58 25.92
N ASP A 301 3.90 4.91 27.17
CA ASP A 301 2.84 4.32 27.99
C ASP A 301 1.45 4.93 27.69
N GLY A 302 0.44 4.53 28.46
CA GLY A 302 -0.93 5.04 28.33
C GLY A 302 -1.09 6.54 28.62
N GLN A 303 -0.14 7.19 29.29
CA GLN A 303 -0.16 8.63 29.55
C GLN A 303 0.68 9.42 28.53
N GLY A 304 1.25 8.74 27.53
CA GLY A 304 2.15 9.36 26.55
C GLY A 304 3.55 9.60 27.11
N VAL A 305 3.90 9.02 28.26
CA VAL A 305 5.26 9.10 28.81
C VAL A 305 6.16 8.14 28.03
N GLN A 306 7.27 8.66 27.53
CA GLN A 306 8.24 7.91 26.75
C GLN A 306 8.81 6.72 27.55
N LEU A 307 8.83 5.55 26.92
CA LEU A 307 9.45 4.32 27.43
C LEU A 307 10.71 3.94 26.66
N ARG A 308 10.72 4.12 25.33
CA ARG A 308 11.86 3.76 24.47
C ARG A 308 11.90 4.65 23.22
N GLY A 309 13.10 4.96 22.73
CA GLY A 309 13.26 5.85 21.56
C GLY A 309 12.87 7.29 21.90
N SER A 310 12.49 8.10 20.91
CA SER A 310 12.00 9.47 21.18
C SER A 310 10.91 9.91 20.22
N ARG A 311 9.99 10.75 20.70
CA ARG A 311 8.94 11.36 19.86
C ARG A 311 9.55 12.27 18.81
N GLU A 312 10.63 12.95 19.15
CA GLU A 312 11.36 13.85 18.26
C GLU A 312 11.96 13.08 17.07
N SER A 313 12.53 11.89 17.31
CA SER A 313 13.01 11.00 16.23
C SER A 313 11.87 10.51 15.34
N LEU A 314 10.70 10.18 15.91
CA LEU A 314 9.52 9.81 15.12
C LEU A 314 9.06 10.98 14.23
N VAL A 315 8.95 12.19 14.80
CA VAL A 315 8.54 13.40 14.06
C VAL A 315 9.55 13.74 12.95
N ALA A 316 10.85 13.62 13.22
CA ALA A 316 11.88 13.83 12.22
C ALA A 316 11.75 12.84 11.06
N ALA A 317 11.61 11.54 11.35
CA ALA A 317 11.43 10.53 10.32
C ALA A 317 10.16 10.77 9.46
N ILE A 318 9.04 11.16 10.08
CA ILE A 318 7.83 11.53 9.34
C ILE A 318 8.09 12.74 8.42
N LYS A 319 8.79 13.77 8.93
CA LYS A 319 9.17 14.96 8.16
C LYS A 319 10.09 14.67 6.98
N ASP A 320 10.90 13.61 7.09
CA ASP A 320 11.77 13.11 6.03
C ASP A 320 11.03 12.18 5.04
N GLY A 321 9.74 11.92 5.26
CA GLY A 321 8.88 11.19 4.35
C GLY A 321 8.72 9.70 4.67
N HIS A 322 9.23 9.21 5.80
CA HIS A 322 9.14 7.79 6.19
C HIS A 322 7.72 7.37 6.59
N ARG A 323 7.30 6.17 6.16
CA ARG A 323 5.98 5.59 6.51
C ARG A 323 5.99 5.14 7.95
N VAL A 324 4.80 5.10 8.56
CA VAL A 324 4.65 4.76 9.98
C VAL A 324 3.73 3.56 10.13
N ARG A 325 4.19 2.60 10.93
CA ARG A 325 3.38 1.51 11.48
C ARG A 325 3.28 1.67 12.99
N VAL A 326 2.16 1.21 13.53
CA VAL A 326 1.90 1.23 14.98
C VAL A 326 1.56 -0.17 15.44
N ALA A 327 2.15 -0.58 16.56
CA ALA A 327 1.80 -1.78 17.30
C ALA A 327 1.10 -1.41 18.61
N VAL A 328 -0.11 -1.94 18.79
CA VAL A 328 -1.05 -1.63 19.88
C VAL A 328 -1.98 -2.84 20.07
N ASP A 329 -2.34 -3.22 21.31
CA ASP A 329 -3.29 -4.32 21.58
C ASP A 329 -3.06 -5.65 20.82
N ASN A 330 -1.80 -6.09 20.69
CA ASN A 330 -1.44 -7.28 19.92
C ASN A 330 -1.82 -7.23 18.42
N ARG A 331 -1.85 -6.04 17.83
CA ARG A 331 -1.97 -5.82 16.39
C ARG A 331 -0.98 -4.76 15.92
N ALA A 332 -0.56 -4.87 14.66
CA ALA A 332 0.30 -3.93 13.96
C ALA A 332 -0.34 -3.50 12.63
N MET A 333 -0.35 -2.21 12.36
CA MET A 333 -1.03 -1.60 11.21
C MET A 333 -0.22 -0.45 10.64
N GLU A 334 -0.28 -0.23 9.33
CA GLU A 334 0.28 0.95 8.66
C GLU A 334 -0.71 2.10 8.67
N ALA A 335 -0.22 3.30 8.99
CA ALA A 335 -1.03 4.50 8.96
C ALA A 335 -1.38 4.85 7.51
N ALA A 336 -2.68 4.99 7.22
CA ALA A 336 -3.17 5.47 5.92
C ALA A 336 -2.74 6.94 5.70
N PHE A 337 -2.87 7.75 6.74
CA PHE A 337 -2.34 9.11 6.81
C PHE A 337 -1.99 9.48 8.25
N ILE A 338 -1.20 10.54 8.38
CA ILE A 338 -0.64 11.02 9.65
C ILE A 338 -0.81 12.53 9.72
N ARG A 339 -1.14 13.06 10.90
CA ARG A 339 -1.02 14.49 11.19
C ARG A 339 0.08 14.72 12.20
N VAL A 340 0.88 15.75 11.95
CA VAL A 340 1.88 16.26 12.88
C VAL A 340 1.53 17.69 13.27
N LYS A 341 1.31 17.93 14.56
CA LYS A 341 1.01 19.25 15.13
C LYS A 341 1.73 19.42 16.45
N ASN A 342 2.43 20.54 16.64
CA ASN A 342 3.14 20.87 17.89
C ASN A 342 4.06 19.75 18.40
N GLY A 343 4.71 19.00 17.50
CA GLY A 343 5.59 17.88 17.85
C GLY A 343 4.86 16.58 18.26
N HIS A 344 3.53 16.56 18.19
CA HIS A 344 2.72 15.36 18.41
C HIS A 344 2.24 14.76 17.08
N VAL A 345 2.09 13.43 17.09
CA VAL A 345 1.66 12.64 15.94
C VAL A 345 0.31 11.98 16.22
N SER A 346 -0.59 12.09 15.24
CA SER A 346 -1.85 11.36 15.13
C SER A 346 -1.81 10.48 13.88
N ALA A 347 -1.89 9.15 14.03
CA ALA A 347 -1.89 8.19 12.93
C ALA A 347 -3.26 7.54 12.76
N TYR A 348 -3.71 7.38 11.51
CA TYR A 348 -5.05 6.89 11.15
C TYR A 348 -4.98 5.54 10.46
N PHE A 349 -5.87 4.61 10.86
CA PHE A 349 -5.94 3.25 10.32
C PHE A 349 -7.35 2.99 9.80
N LEU A 350 -7.46 2.66 8.51
CA LEU A 350 -8.74 2.62 7.80
C LEU A 350 -9.13 1.21 7.32
N ASP A 351 -8.18 0.28 7.33
CA ASP A 351 -8.30 -1.02 6.68
C ASP A 351 -8.54 -2.17 7.70
N GLU A 352 -8.88 -1.88 8.96
CA GLU A 352 -9.20 -2.91 9.97
C GLU A 352 -10.68 -3.29 9.92
N MET A 353 -10.96 -4.60 9.95
CA MET A 353 -12.32 -5.15 10.09
C MET A 353 -12.52 -5.79 11.47
N SER A 354 -13.77 -5.83 11.92
CA SER A 354 -14.14 -6.38 13.21
C SER A 354 -13.94 -7.89 13.34
N THR A 355 -13.21 -8.31 14.37
CA THR A 355 -12.95 -9.71 14.73
C THR A 355 -13.70 -10.10 16.00
N LYS A 356 -13.98 -11.40 16.18
CA LYS A 356 -14.68 -11.95 17.36
C LYS A 356 -13.94 -11.67 18.67
N GLY A 357 -12.61 -11.61 18.62
CA GLY A 357 -11.77 -11.43 19.80
C GLY A 357 -11.85 -12.62 20.76
N GLY A 358 -11.48 -12.40 22.03
CA GLY A 358 -11.54 -13.44 23.06
C GLY A 358 -10.47 -14.52 22.94
N LYS A 359 -10.83 -15.75 23.35
CA LYS A 359 -9.97 -16.94 23.36
C LYS A 359 -10.52 -17.98 22.39
N GLY A 360 -9.69 -18.93 21.98
CA GLY A 360 -10.11 -20.08 21.18
C GLY A 360 -9.81 -19.94 19.70
N PHE A 361 -10.24 -20.96 18.94
CA PHE A 361 -9.81 -21.18 17.56
C PHE A 361 -10.23 -20.05 16.60
N ASP A 362 -11.41 -19.49 16.80
CA ASP A 362 -12.05 -18.51 15.91
C ASP A 362 -11.86 -17.05 16.36
N LYS A 363 -10.95 -16.77 17.30
CA LYS A 363 -10.77 -15.42 17.85
C LYS A 363 -10.44 -14.34 16.81
N PHE A 364 -9.83 -14.73 15.69
CA PHE A 364 -9.44 -13.84 14.60
C PHE A 364 -10.51 -13.74 13.51
N ASP A 365 -11.48 -14.66 13.50
CA ASP A 365 -12.59 -14.64 12.55
C ASP A 365 -13.39 -13.34 12.70
N PHE A 366 -14.09 -12.94 11.63
CA PHE A 366 -14.91 -11.74 11.66
C PHE A 366 -16.12 -11.89 12.59
N THR A 367 -16.64 -10.78 13.10
CA THR A 367 -17.96 -10.78 13.75
C THR A 367 -19.07 -11.07 12.73
N THR A 368 -20.18 -11.67 13.17
CA THR A 368 -21.35 -11.90 12.31
C THR A 368 -21.85 -10.59 11.71
N ASP A 369 -22.01 -9.57 12.56
CA ASP A 369 -22.22 -8.20 12.12
C ASP A 369 -20.84 -7.58 11.84
N THR A 370 -20.30 -7.83 10.65
CA THR A 370 -19.00 -7.32 10.23
C THR A 370 -19.06 -5.78 10.09
N TYR A 371 -18.06 -5.07 10.64
CA TYR A 371 -17.96 -3.62 10.58
C TYR A 371 -16.51 -3.17 10.35
N PHE A 372 -16.33 -2.02 9.70
CA PHE A 372 -15.05 -1.33 9.60
C PHE A 372 -14.67 -0.75 10.96
N LYS A 373 -13.41 -0.93 11.36
CA LYS A 373 -12.80 -0.31 12.54
C LYS A 373 -11.85 0.78 12.09
N PHE A 374 -12.32 2.02 12.11
CA PHE A 374 -11.43 3.16 11.93
C PHE A 374 -10.79 3.50 13.26
N SER A 375 -9.47 3.54 13.30
CA SER A 375 -8.74 3.77 14.54
C SER A 375 -7.79 4.96 14.41
N THR A 376 -7.58 5.68 15.51
CA THR A 376 -6.56 6.72 15.62
C THR A 376 -5.63 6.45 16.80
N ALA A 377 -4.32 6.49 16.55
CA ALA A 377 -3.29 6.39 17.58
C ALA A 377 -2.61 7.75 17.76
N HIS A 378 -2.42 8.15 19.01
CA HIS A 378 -1.80 9.42 19.37
C HIS A 378 -0.57 9.21 20.25
N THR A 379 0.46 10.00 20.01
CA THR A 379 1.69 10.03 20.84
C THR A 379 1.47 10.45 22.29
N THR A 380 0.25 10.86 22.64
CA THR A 380 -0.24 11.22 23.99
C THR A 380 -0.78 10.02 24.78
N GLY A 381 -0.65 8.79 24.25
CA GLY A 381 -1.22 7.58 24.88
C GLY A 381 -2.65 7.26 24.46
N THR A 382 -3.34 8.18 23.76
CA THR A 382 -4.73 7.99 23.37
C THR A 382 -4.85 7.06 22.15
N PHE A 383 -5.72 6.06 22.25
CA PHE A 383 -6.15 5.22 21.14
C PHE A 383 -7.67 5.25 21.03
N ARG A 384 -8.19 5.68 19.88
CA ARG A 384 -9.63 5.81 19.61
C ARG A 384 -10.05 4.84 18.52
N GLN A 385 -11.24 4.24 18.65
CA GLN A 385 -11.80 3.39 17.62
C GLN A 385 -13.26 3.77 17.33
N TYR A 386 -13.62 3.73 16.05
CA TYR A 386 -14.93 4.04 15.53
C TYR A 386 -15.37 2.86 14.66
N GLY A 387 -16.54 2.28 14.97
CA GLY A 387 -17.07 1.16 14.19
C GLY A 387 -18.17 1.60 13.23
N HIS A 388 -18.13 1.16 11.98
CA HIS A 388 -19.17 1.40 10.98
C HIS A 388 -19.58 0.09 10.32
N PHE A 389 -20.85 -0.33 10.46
CA PHE A 389 -21.30 -1.61 9.92
C PHE A 389 -21.18 -1.64 8.39
N VAL A 390 -20.72 -2.75 7.83
CA VAL A 390 -20.60 -2.87 6.37
C VAL A 390 -21.98 -2.76 5.72
N SER A 391 -22.97 -3.48 6.27
CA SER A 391 -24.35 -3.52 5.80
C SER A 391 -25.05 -2.16 5.80
N ASN A 392 -24.64 -1.26 6.70
CA ASN A 392 -25.16 0.09 6.82
C ASN A 392 -24.12 0.96 7.52
N LYS A 393 -23.28 1.65 6.74
CA LYS A 393 -22.16 2.42 7.27
C LYS A 393 -22.59 3.69 8.03
N THR A 394 -23.86 4.08 7.94
CA THR A 394 -24.44 5.14 8.78
C THR A 394 -24.75 4.66 10.20
N LYS A 395 -24.93 3.35 10.39
CA LYS A 395 -25.06 2.74 11.71
C LYS A 395 -23.66 2.54 12.30
N THR A 396 -23.44 3.08 13.48
CA THR A 396 -22.15 3.04 14.16
C THR A 396 -22.15 2.07 15.33
N VAL A 397 -20.95 1.61 15.70
CA VAL A 397 -20.66 1.00 16.99
C VAL A 397 -20.16 2.11 17.90
N THR A 398 -20.54 2.07 19.18
CA THR A 398 -20.09 3.04 20.19
C THR A 398 -18.58 3.22 20.11
N PRO A 399 -18.09 4.46 19.90
CA PRO A 399 -16.66 4.71 19.86
C PRO A 399 -16.00 4.30 21.16
N SER A 400 -14.82 3.70 21.08
CA SER A 400 -13.99 3.43 22.25
C SER A 400 -12.85 4.44 22.32
N LEU A 401 -12.55 4.91 23.53
CA LEU A 401 -11.39 5.73 23.83
C LEU A 401 -10.65 5.07 24.98
N THR A 402 -9.38 4.76 24.74
CA THR A 402 -8.54 4.06 25.70
C THR A 402 -7.17 4.73 25.79
N LYS A 403 -6.53 4.57 26.94
CA LYS A 403 -5.13 4.95 27.16
C LYS A 403 -4.28 3.70 27.09
N GLN A 404 -3.34 3.64 26.16
CA GLN A 404 -2.58 2.42 25.87
C GLN A 404 -1.09 2.68 25.67
N GLN A 405 -0.29 1.66 25.95
CA GLN A 405 1.07 1.62 25.46
C GLN A 405 1.06 1.44 23.94
N ILE A 406 1.77 2.30 23.22
CA ILE A 406 1.81 2.27 21.75
C ILE A 406 3.27 2.28 21.31
N SER A 407 3.62 1.35 20.43
CA SER A 407 4.92 1.28 19.78
C SER A 407 4.80 1.78 18.34
N TRP A 408 5.75 2.61 17.94
CA TRP A 408 5.81 3.29 16.65
C TRP A 408 7.02 2.81 15.88
N MET A 409 6.79 2.45 14.63
CA MET A 409 7.79 1.92 13.71
C MET A 409 7.79 2.77 12.45
N ILE A 410 8.97 2.94 11.86
CA ILE A 410 9.15 3.62 10.58
C ILE A 410 9.74 2.66 9.56
N ASP A 411 9.43 2.86 8.29
CA ASP A 411 10.22 2.21 7.24
C ASP A 411 11.58 2.93 7.13
N VAL A 412 12.66 2.19 6.89
CA VAL A 412 14.02 2.72 6.75
C VAL A 412 14.53 2.66 5.31
N LYS A 413 13.61 2.63 4.35
CA LYS A 413 13.98 2.76 2.94
C LYS A 413 14.40 4.22 2.69
N PRO A 414 15.25 4.50 1.70
CA PRO A 414 15.70 5.87 1.41
C PRO A 414 14.55 6.68 0.83
N TRP A 415 14.05 7.66 1.59
CA TRP A 415 13.09 8.65 1.10
C TRP A 415 13.82 9.96 0.82
N GLU A 416 13.65 10.48 -0.38
CA GLU A 416 14.28 11.73 -0.80
C GLU A 416 13.23 12.80 -1.07
N THR A 417 13.46 14.02 -0.60
CA THR A 417 12.65 15.17 -1.00
C THR A 417 12.99 15.57 -2.42
N ILE A 418 12.04 15.42 -3.34
CA ILE A 418 12.24 15.65 -4.78
C ILE A 418 11.65 16.97 -5.29
N LEU A 419 10.68 17.54 -4.57
CA LEU A 419 10.03 18.81 -4.87
C LEU A 419 9.45 19.45 -3.61
N LYS A 420 9.59 20.77 -3.45
CA LYS A 420 8.79 21.57 -2.50
C LYS A 420 8.13 22.73 -3.23
N VAL A 421 6.85 22.94 -2.97
CA VAL A 421 6.03 24.02 -3.53
C VAL A 421 5.38 24.78 -2.38
N ASN A 422 5.35 26.11 -2.45
CA ASN A 422 4.65 26.91 -1.44
C ASN A 422 3.15 27.09 -1.78
N ASP A 423 2.43 27.75 -0.89
CA ASP A 423 1.02 28.13 -1.03
C ASP A 423 0.72 29.08 -2.21
N LYS A 424 1.73 29.60 -2.90
CA LYS A 424 1.57 30.38 -4.13
C LYS A 424 1.87 29.56 -5.39
N GLY A 425 2.07 28.26 -5.26
CA GLY A 425 2.45 27.37 -6.35
C GLY A 425 3.89 27.56 -6.85
N LYS A 426 4.72 28.32 -6.12
CA LYS A 426 6.13 28.54 -6.48
C LYS A 426 6.98 27.40 -5.95
N VAL A 427 7.81 26.84 -6.84
CA VAL A 427 8.84 25.86 -6.46
C VAL A 427 9.87 26.54 -5.55
N THR A 428 10.10 25.94 -4.39
CA THR A 428 11.09 26.39 -3.39
C THR A 428 12.28 25.45 -3.27
N TRP A 429 12.15 24.20 -3.73
CA TRP A 429 13.21 23.20 -3.76
C TRP A 429 12.90 22.12 -4.81
N GLY A 430 13.93 21.55 -5.45
CA GLY A 430 13.75 20.48 -6.44
C GLY A 430 13.10 20.96 -7.74
N SER A 431 12.44 20.05 -8.46
CA SER A 431 11.76 20.37 -9.73
C SER A 431 10.57 19.44 -9.99
N LYS A 432 9.61 19.89 -10.81
CA LYS A 432 8.47 19.07 -11.25
C LYS A 432 8.94 17.86 -12.07
N VAL A 433 9.98 18.04 -12.87
CA VAL A 433 10.64 16.97 -13.63
C VAL A 433 11.16 15.85 -12.73
N ASN A 434 11.65 16.14 -11.52
CA ASN A 434 12.08 15.10 -10.58
C ASN A 434 10.91 14.20 -10.17
N VAL A 435 9.72 14.76 -9.95
CA VAL A 435 8.49 14.00 -9.68
C VAL A 435 8.13 13.12 -10.87
N LYS A 436 8.11 13.69 -12.08
CA LYS A 436 7.86 12.94 -13.32
C LYS A 436 8.83 11.76 -13.46
N ASN A 437 10.12 12.00 -13.28
CA ASN A 437 11.16 10.97 -13.39
C ASN A 437 11.03 9.87 -12.33
N ALA A 438 10.70 10.23 -11.08
CA ALA A 438 10.46 9.26 -10.02
C ALA A 438 9.27 8.35 -10.38
N VAL A 439 8.16 8.93 -10.85
CA VAL A 439 6.98 8.17 -11.28
C VAL A 439 7.29 7.26 -12.47
N MET A 440 8.07 7.73 -13.45
CA MET A 440 8.48 6.93 -14.62
C MET A 440 9.42 5.77 -14.25
N LYS A 441 10.07 5.82 -13.08
CA LYS A 441 10.80 4.70 -12.47
C LYS A 441 9.94 3.84 -11.54
N SER A 442 8.63 4.10 -11.49
CA SER A 442 7.66 3.48 -10.60
C SER A 442 7.99 3.64 -9.11
N ALA A 443 8.74 4.68 -8.73
CA ALA A 443 9.02 4.98 -7.34
C ALA A 443 7.72 5.15 -6.53
N ALA A 444 7.73 4.72 -5.27
CA ALA A 444 6.67 5.07 -4.35
C ALA A 444 6.79 6.56 -3.99
N VAL A 445 5.67 7.28 -4.00
CA VAL A 445 5.63 8.74 -3.77
C VAL A 445 4.79 9.03 -2.54
N ARG A 446 5.23 10.02 -1.75
CA ARG A 446 4.51 10.53 -0.57
C ARG A 446 4.52 12.03 -0.55
N MET A 447 3.61 12.60 0.22
CA MET A 447 3.41 14.04 0.31
C MET A 447 3.27 14.47 1.76
N ALA A 448 3.85 15.63 2.08
CA ALA A 448 3.50 16.42 3.24
C ALA A 448 2.75 17.66 2.76
N ILE A 449 1.52 17.85 3.24
CA ILE A 449 0.61 18.91 2.82
C ILE A 449 0.28 19.76 4.03
N GLN A 450 0.55 21.06 3.95
CA GLN A 450 0.20 22.03 4.96
C GLN A 450 -0.72 23.08 4.35
N PHE A 451 -1.98 23.04 4.75
CA PHE A 451 -3.00 24.01 4.34
C PHE A 451 -2.88 25.32 5.14
N ASP A 452 -2.60 25.20 6.44
CA ASP A 452 -2.39 26.33 7.34
C ASP A 452 -1.52 25.90 8.54
N THR A 453 -1.17 26.85 9.41
CA THR A 453 -0.30 26.60 10.58
C THR A 453 -1.05 25.99 11.77
N THR A 454 -2.38 26.04 11.80
CA THR A 454 -3.22 25.64 12.93
C THR A 454 -3.71 24.18 12.85
N THR A 455 -3.88 23.66 11.63
CA THR A 455 -4.37 22.30 11.35
C THR A 455 -3.25 21.24 11.36
N GLY A 456 -1.99 21.67 11.48
CA GLY A 456 -0.82 20.80 11.40
C GLY A 456 -0.53 20.33 9.98
N THR A 457 0.56 19.59 9.82
CA THR A 457 0.97 19.05 8.51
C THR A 457 0.43 17.63 8.34
N LEU A 458 -0.23 17.38 7.22
CA LEU A 458 -0.76 16.08 6.82
C LEU A 458 0.29 15.32 6.00
N TYR A 459 0.63 14.10 6.39
CA TYR A 459 1.55 13.21 5.68
C TYR A 459 0.82 11.98 5.19
N LEU A 460 0.96 11.66 3.91
CA LEU A 460 0.25 10.55 3.29
C LEU A 460 0.97 10.00 2.06
N SER A 461 0.61 8.80 1.67
CA SER A 461 1.14 8.15 0.47
C SER A 461 0.26 8.42 -0.74
N ALA A 462 0.88 8.60 -1.91
CA ALA A 462 0.18 8.56 -3.17
C ALA A 462 -0.38 7.16 -3.40
N ASP A 463 -1.71 7.02 -3.47
CA ASP A 463 -2.34 5.76 -3.85
C ASP A 463 -2.07 5.46 -5.33
N ASN A 464 -2.06 6.51 -6.14
CA ASN A 464 -1.64 6.47 -7.53
C ASN A 464 -1.06 7.81 -8.00
N MET A 465 -0.34 7.76 -9.12
CA MET A 465 0.31 8.90 -9.76
C MET A 465 0.00 8.91 -11.25
N LYS A 466 -0.29 10.09 -11.78
CA LYS A 466 -0.49 10.36 -13.20
C LYS A 466 0.55 11.36 -13.68
N VAL A 467 1.20 11.06 -14.80
CA VAL A 467 2.12 11.98 -15.48
C VAL A 467 1.73 12.15 -16.94
N PRO A 468 1.84 13.37 -17.49
CA PRO A 468 1.55 13.65 -18.87
C PRO A 468 2.57 13.00 -19.80
N SER A 469 2.07 12.39 -20.89
CA SER A 469 2.93 11.84 -21.94
C SER A 469 3.53 12.92 -22.84
N ALA A 470 2.94 14.12 -22.90
CA ALA A 470 3.47 15.25 -23.65
C ALA A 470 4.81 15.74 -23.05
N ALA A 471 5.78 16.04 -23.91
CA ALA A 471 7.13 16.44 -23.49
C ALA A 471 7.18 17.80 -22.78
N GLY A 472 6.31 18.75 -23.15
CA GLY A 472 6.27 20.10 -22.59
C GLY A 472 5.42 20.25 -21.33
N ASP A 473 4.69 19.20 -20.93
CA ASP A 473 3.93 19.20 -19.69
C ASP A 473 4.72 18.48 -18.59
N GLU A 474 5.04 19.23 -17.55
CA GLU A 474 5.81 18.76 -16.41
C GLU A 474 4.92 18.46 -15.20
N ASP A 475 3.63 18.80 -15.25
CA ASP A 475 2.77 18.70 -14.10
C ASP A 475 2.35 17.25 -13.84
N SER A 476 2.81 16.73 -12.71
CA SER A 476 2.43 15.41 -12.22
C SER A 476 1.28 15.54 -11.23
N VAL A 477 0.41 14.55 -11.19
CA VAL A 477 -0.75 14.54 -10.29
C VAL A 477 -0.70 13.29 -9.44
N SER A 478 -0.84 13.46 -8.14
CA SER A 478 -1.11 12.37 -7.21
C SER A 478 -2.59 12.28 -6.90
N GLN A 479 -3.09 11.07 -6.70
CA GLN A 479 -4.32 10.88 -5.92
C GLN A 479 -4.00 10.24 -4.57
N SER A 480 -4.78 10.63 -3.58
CA SER A 480 -4.82 9.97 -2.29
C SER A 480 -6.25 9.94 -1.80
N VAL A 481 -6.80 8.73 -1.74
CA VAL A 481 -8.24 8.48 -1.58
C VAL A 481 -8.55 7.77 -0.27
N ARG A 482 -7.51 7.40 0.49
CA ARG A 482 -7.62 6.79 1.82
C ARG A 482 -7.44 7.83 2.93
N VAL A 483 -8.26 8.87 2.91
CA VAL A 483 -8.29 9.89 3.96
C VAL A 483 -9.73 10.04 4.46
N LEU A 484 -9.89 10.08 5.79
CA LEU A 484 -11.16 10.39 6.43
C LEU A 484 -11.12 11.81 6.99
N GLY A 485 -12.28 12.48 6.97
CA GLY A 485 -12.45 13.78 7.60
C GLY A 485 -12.23 13.71 9.10
N ASP A 486 -11.41 14.61 9.63
CA ASP A 486 -11.05 14.71 11.03
C ASP A 486 -11.12 16.14 11.55
N ARG A 487 -11.05 16.30 12.87
CA ARG A 487 -11.08 17.60 13.54
C ARG A 487 -10.11 17.63 14.72
N PRO A 488 -9.55 18.80 15.08
CA PRO A 488 -8.72 18.93 16.27
C PRO A 488 -9.54 18.69 17.54
N ILE A 489 -8.90 18.09 18.54
CA ILE A 489 -9.42 17.96 19.90
C ILE A 489 -8.31 18.33 20.90
N GLY A 490 -8.48 19.46 21.57
CA GLY A 490 -7.41 20.08 22.37
C GLY A 490 -6.24 20.54 21.50
N ASP A 491 -5.05 20.61 22.10
CA ASP A 491 -3.89 21.24 21.48
C ASP A 491 -3.04 20.29 20.62
N PHE A 492 -3.15 18.98 20.85
CA PHE A 492 -2.23 17.97 20.33
C PHE A 492 -2.88 16.83 19.57
N GLU A 493 -4.17 16.58 19.77
CA GLU A 493 -4.87 15.42 19.21
C GLU A 493 -5.85 15.83 18.11
N PHE A 494 -6.17 14.85 17.30
CA PHE A 494 -7.25 14.90 16.32
C PHE A 494 -8.17 13.70 16.50
N GLU A 495 -9.41 13.85 16.10
CA GLU A 495 -10.37 12.75 16.06
C GLU A 495 -11.14 12.72 14.75
N LEU A 496 -11.66 11.55 14.40
CA LEU A 496 -12.56 11.46 13.25
C LEU A 496 -13.77 12.37 13.45
N SER A 497 -14.22 12.96 12.35
CA SER A 497 -15.42 13.79 12.35
C SER A 497 -16.63 12.98 12.85
N PRO A 498 -17.56 13.59 13.62
CA PRO A 498 -18.74 12.89 14.14
C PRO A 498 -19.59 12.26 13.03
N VAL A 499 -19.62 12.90 11.87
CA VAL A 499 -20.11 12.31 10.62
C VAL A 499 -18.88 11.86 9.85
N ALA A 500 -18.74 10.56 9.63
CA ALA A 500 -17.62 10.01 8.86
C ALA A 500 -17.80 10.33 7.37
N PHE A 501 -16.74 10.83 6.74
CA PHE A 501 -16.69 11.06 5.29
C PHE A 501 -15.28 10.86 4.75
N TRP A 502 -15.21 10.41 3.51
CA TRP A 502 -13.98 10.36 2.73
C TRP A 502 -13.56 11.76 2.31
N VAL A 503 -12.26 12.02 2.31
CA VAL A 503 -11.65 13.20 1.68
C VAL A 503 -10.77 12.69 0.55
N PHE A 504 -11.22 12.82 -0.68
CA PHE A 504 -10.37 12.51 -1.82
C PHE A 504 -9.51 13.71 -2.16
N MET A 505 -8.21 13.48 -2.27
CA MET A 505 -7.22 14.49 -2.58
C MET A 505 -6.63 14.22 -3.96
N VAL A 506 -6.74 15.20 -4.85
CA VAL A 506 -6.01 15.22 -6.12
C VAL A 506 -4.99 16.35 -6.02
N VAL A 507 -3.71 15.96 -6.01
CA VAL A 507 -2.59 16.84 -5.65
C VAL A 507 -1.70 17.03 -6.87
N PRO A 508 -1.86 18.12 -7.65
CA PRO A 508 -0.95 18.46 -8.72
C PRO A 508 0.36 19.06 -8.17
N THR A 509 1.44 18.95 -8.94
CA THR A 509 2.73 19.60 -8.64
C THR A 509 2.69 21.13 -8.72
N THR A 510 1.55 21.72 -9.06
CA THR A 510 1.30 23.17 -9.02
C THR A 510 1.04 23.69 -7.60
N GLY A 511 0.78 22.83 -6.61
CA GLY A 511 0.50 23.23 -5.22
C GLY A 511 -0.97 23.54 -4.92
N ASN A 512 -1.86 23.48 -5.91
CA ASN A 512 -3.29 23.71 -5.73
C ASN A 512 -4.02 22.38 -5.52
N VAL A 513 -4.33 22.03 -4.27
CA VAL A 513 -4.89 20.72 -3.90
C VAL A 513 -6.40 20.71 -4.12
N HIS A 514 -6.89 19.76 -4.91
CA HIS A 514 -8.33 19.56 -5.11
C HIS A 514 -8.85 18.56 -4.07
N LEU A 515 -9.88 18.96 -3.34
CA LEU A 515 -10.49 18.21 -2.25
C LEU A 515 -11.96 17.93 -2.58
N SER A 516 -12.36 16.67 -2.43
CA SER A 516 -13.73 16.23 -2.64
C SER A 516 -14.18 15.39 -1.45
N GLY A 517 -15.16 15.89 -0.69
CA GLY A 517 -15.64 15.29 0.56
C GLY A 517 -16.92 14.47 0.32
N TRP A 518 -16.94 13.21 0.73
CA TRP A 518 -18.06 12.29 0.47
C TRP A 518 -18.50 11.52 1.70
N GLN A 519 -19.78 11.63 2.06
CA GLN A 519 -20.34 10.95 3.22
C GLN A 519 -20.11 9.42 3.15
N LEU A 520 -19.65 8.82 4.24
CA LEU A 520 -19.52 7.37 4.32
C LEU A 520 -20.90 6.69 4.33
N GLY A 521 -21.10 5.70 3.45
CA GLY A 521 -22.35 4.95 3.32
C GLY A 521 -23.42 5.60 2.47
N LYS A 522 -23.16 6.78 1.89
CA LYS A 522 -24.09 7.45 1.02
C LYS A 522 -23.34 8.19 -0.07
N HIS A 523 -23.78 8.03 -1.32
CA HIS A 523 -23.31 8.86 -2.42
C HIS A 523 -23.82 10.31 -2.27
N HIS A 524 -23.18 11.06 -1.39
CA HIS A 524 -23.52 12.45 -1.05
C HIS A 524 -22.24 13.24 -0.83
N GLN A 525 -22.05 14.25 -1.68
CA GLN A 525 -20.91 15.15 -1.60
C GLN A 525 -21.17 16.26 -0.57
N PHE A 526 -20.23 16.44 0.35
CA PHE A 526 -20.23 17.56 1.30
C PHE A 526 -19.57 18.80 0.74
N PHE A 527 -18.47 18.64 0.00
CA PHE A 527 -17.75 19.75 -0.61
C PHE A 527 -16.95 19.29 -1.82
N HIS A 528 -16.67 20.24 -2.69
CA HIS A 528 -15.77 20.12 -3.82
C HIS A 528 -15.04 21.45 -3.99
N LEU A 529 -13.76 21.49 -3.67
CA LEU A 529 -13.02 22.75 -3.60
C LEU A 529 -11.54 22.58 -3.91
N SER A 530 -10.89 23.69 -4.23
CA SER A 530 -9.47 23.74 -4.55
C SER A 530 -8.79 24.69 -3.59
N VAL A 531 -7.72 24.22 -2.92
CA VAL A 531 -7.02 24.97 -1.87
C VAL A 531 -5.53 25.01 -2.17
N PRO A 532 -4.92 26.20 -2.24
CA PRO A 532 -3.47 26.30 -2.26
C PRO A 532 -2.86 25.76 -0.96
N ALA A 533 -1.79 24.98 -1.06
CA ALA A 533 -1.10 24.43 0.09
C ALA A 533 0.41 24.46 -0.09
N GLN A 534 1.14 24.44 1.02
CA GLN A 534 2.56 24.11 0.99
C GLN A 534 2.72 22.59 0.89
N ILE A 535 3.46 22.11 -0.10
CA ILE A 535 3.59 20.68 -0.39
C ILE A 535 5.05 20.30 -0.51
N SER A 536 5.47 19.30 0.27
CA SER A 536 6.74 18.60 0.06
C SER A 536 6.46 17.22 -0.51
N TRP A 537 7.16 16.87 -1.58
CA TRP A 537 7.06 15.61 -2.28
C TRP A 537 8.28 14.75 -1.97
N PHE A 538 8.03 13.50 -1.61
CA PHE A 538 9.05 12.51 -1.29
C PHE A 538 8.93 11.35 -2.26
N ALA A 539 10.06 10.79 -2.69
CA ALA A 539 10.08 9.54 -3.44
C ALA A 539 11.03 8.54 -2.78
N ASN A 540 10.65 7.28 -2.85
CA ASN A 540 11.52 6.17 -2.52
C ASN A 540 12.23 5.70 -3.79
N LEU A 541 13.44 6.19 -3.99
CA LEU A 541 14.22 6.02 -5.22
C LEU A 541 15.03 4.71 -5.26
#